data_AF-A0A3M1YPZ7-F1
#
_entry.id   AF-A0A3M1YPZ7-F1
#
_cell.length_a   1.000
_cell.length_b   1.000
_cell.length_c   1.000
_cell.angle_alpha   90.00
_cell.angle_beta   90.00
_cell.angle_gamma   90.00
#
_symmetry.space_group_name_H-M   'P 1'
#
loop_
_entity.id
_entity.type
_entity.pdbx_description
1 polymer ?
#
loop_
_entity_poly.entity_id
_entity_poly.type
_entity_poly.pdbx_seq_one_letter_code
_entity_poly.pdbx_strand_id
1 'polypeptide(L)'
;ISNKEDKMSEKARKEFLTMVEKYEALKKELKEMKPKMQELLEQIGEGEYFTGNNVVYKVIRPEGTFVSFDKISYVRTKKEDEKRGSLSMKEAKEAGFNI
;
A
#
# COMPACT_ATOMS: atom_id res chain seq x y z
N ILE A 1 -30.90 -6.29 19.71
CA ILE A 1 -29.55 -6.86 19.49
C ILE A 1 -29.06 -6.58 18.06
N SER A 2 -29.93 -6.64 17.05
CA SER A 2 -29.65 -6.25 15.64
C SER A 2 -28.96 -4.88 15.44
N ASN A 3 -29.31 -3.85 16.23
CA ASN A 3 -28.86 -2.47 16.00
C ASN A 3 -27.38 -2.17 16.34
N LYS A 4 -26.66 -3.08 17.01
CA LYS A 4 -25.26 -2.85 17.46
C LYS A 4 -24.23 -3.47 16.50
N GLU A 5 -24.56 -4.63 15.94
CA GLU A 5 -23.73 -5.32 14.94
C GLU A 5 -23.73 -4.57 13.60
N ASP A 6 -24.90 -4.09 13.16
CA ASP A 6 -25.01 -3.27 11.95
C ASP A 6 -24.19 -1.97 12.07
N LYS A 7 -24.26 -1.30 13.22
CA LYS A 7 -23.46 -0.07 13.50
C LYS A 7 -21.96 -0.34 13.62
N MET A 8 -21.55 -1.49 14.18
CA MET A 8 -20.13 -1.88 14.19
C MET A 8 -19.61 -2.16 12.78
N SER A 9 -20.41 -2.81 11.94
CA SER A 9 -20.04 -3.09 10.55
C SER A 9 -19.91 -1.81 9.71
N GLU A 10 -20.79 -0.83 9.93
CA GLU A 10 -20.75 0.46 9.25
C GLU A 10 -19.53 1.29 9.67
N LYS A 11 -19.22 1.32 10.97
CA LYS A 11 -18.00 1.96 11.49
C LYS A 11 -16.76 1.34 10.86
N ALA A 12 -16.68 0.00 10.81
CA ALA A 12 -15.54 -0.71 10.22
C ALA A 12 -15.38 -0.39 8.72
N ARG A 13 -16.48 -0.30 7.96
CA ARG A 13 -16.44 0.11 6.54
C ARG A 13 -15.94 1.54 6.36
N LYS A 14 -16.40 2.49 7.18
CA LYS A 14 -15.95 3.89 7.12
C LYS A 14 -14.46 4.02 7.47
N GLU A 15 -14.02 3.30 8.48
CA GLU A 15 -12.62 3.25 8.89
C GLU A 15 -11.76 2.62 7.79
N PHE A 16 -12.23 1.53 7.19
CA PHE A 16 -11.58 0.90 6.04
C PHE A 16 -11.38 1.88 4.88
N LEU A 17 -12.42 2.62 4.46
CA LEU A 17 -12.29 3.59 3.37
C LEU A 17 -11.26 4.69 3.68
N THR A 18 -11.28 5.23 4.90
CA THR A 18 -10.27 6.19 5.38
C THR A 18 -8.86 5.60 5.29
N MET A 19 -8.69 4.33 5.67
CA MET A 19 -7.40 3.66 5.64
C MET A 19 -6.93 3.37 4.23
N VAL A 20 -7.82 3.01 3.30
CA VAL A 20 -7.49 2.82 1.88
C VAL A 20 -6.97 4.12 1.26
N GLU A 21 -7.62 5.26 1.52
CA GLU A 21 -7.17 6.55 1.00
C GLU A 21 -5.76 6.91 1.50
N LYS A 22 -5.52 6.76 2.81
CA LYS A 22 -4.20 6.98 3.40
C LYS A 22 -3.15 6.03 2.83
N TYR A 23 -3.49 4.75 2.69
CA TYR A 23 -2.60 3.73 2.15
C TYR A 23 -2.17 4.06 0.72
N GLU A 24 -3.11 4.44 -0.15
CA GLU A 24 -2.82 4.80 -1.53
C GLU A 24 -1.94 6.06 -1.64
N ALA A 25 -2.19 7.06 -0.78
CA ALA A 25 -1.34 8.26 -0.70
C ALA A 25 0.10 7.93 -0.28
N LEU A 26 0.28 7.18 0.81
CA LEU A 26 1.60 6.75 1.28
C LEU A 26 2.32 5.87 0.26
N LYS A 27 1.59 5.00 -0.45
CA LYS A 27 2.14 4.15 -1.51
C LYS A 27 2.66 4.98 -2.68
N LYS A 28 1.97 6.07 -3.02
CA LYS A 28 2.43 7.02 -4.05
C LYS A 28 3.72 7.72 -3.60
N GLU A 29 3.74 8.28 -2.40
CA GLU A 29 4.94 8.92 -1.83
C GLU A 29 6.14 7.95 -1.79
N LEU A 30 5.92 6.72 -1.32
CA LEU A 30 6.95 5.70 -1.28
C LEU A 30 7.49 5.36 -2.68
N LYS A 31 6.62 5.30 -3.69
CA LYS A 31 7.01 5.04 -5.08
C LYS A 31 7.89 6.16 -5.64
N GLU A 32 7.65 7.41 -5.25
CA GLU A 32 8.45 8.57 -5.66
C GLU A 32 9.77 8.68 -4.89
N MET A 33 9.79 8.29 -3.62
CA MET A 33 10.99 8.32 -2.76
C MET A 33 11.98 7.19 -3.04
N LYS A 34 11.49 5.99 -3.34
CA LYS A 34 12.33 4.78 -3.51
C LYS A 34 13.47 4.97 -4.52
N PRO A 35 13.25 5.49 -5.75
CA PRO A 35 14.33 5.72 -6.71
C PRO A 35 15.40 6.67 -6.17
N LYS A 36 14.99 7.78 -5.55
CA LYS A 36 15.93 8.75 -4.95
C LYS A 36 16.77 8.11 -3.84
N MET A 37 16.14 7.30 -3.00
CA MET A 37 16.85 6.59 -1.94
C MET A 37 17.85 5.57 -2.52
N GLN A 38 17.47 4.87 -3.60
CA GLN A 38 18.35 3.94 -4.29
C GLN A 38 19.57 4.65 -4.90
N GLU A 39 19.37 5.80 -5.57
CA GLU A 39 20.45 6.62 -6.11
C GLU A 39 21.43 7.07 -5.00
N LEU A 40 20.92 7.47 -3.84
CA LEU A 40 21.75 7.85 -2.68
C LEU A 40 22.54 6.66 -2.13
N LEU A 41 21.93 5.48 -2.03
CA LEU A 41 22.63 4.26 -1.58
C LEU A 41 23.73 3.86 -2.56
N GLU A 42 23.51 4.02 -3.86
CA GLU A 42 24.52 3.77 -4.90
C GLU A 42 25.68 4.75 -4.81
N GLN A 43 25.43 6.03 -4.48
CA GLN A 43 26.48 7.02 -4.24
C GLN A 43 27.29 6.74 -2.98
N ILE A 44 26.65 6.27 -1.91
CA ILE A 44 27.34 5.89 -0.66
C ILE A 44 28.22 4.66 -0.91
N GLY A 45 27.69 3.65 -1.61
CA GLY A 45 28.42 2.44 -1.95
C GLY A 45 28.15 1.28 -0.99
N GLU A 46 28.20 0.06 -1.54
CA GLU A 46 27.95 -1.18 -0.80
C GLU A 46 29.04 -1.45 0.24
N GLY A 47 28.65 -1.85 1.45
CA GLY A 47 29.56 -2.16 2.55
C GLY A 47 29.84 -1.00 3.50
N GLU A 48 29.51 0.23 3.11
CA GLU A 48 29.71 1.43 3.93
C GLU A 48 28.79 1.48 5.15
N TYR A 49 29.31 2.06 6.23
CA TYR A 49 28.61 2.30 7.49
C TYR A 49 28.52 3.78 7.77
N PHE A 50 27.36 4.24 8.25
CA PHE A 50 27.17 5.63 8.65
C PHE A 50 26.13 5.76 9.77
N THR A 51 26.12 6.90 10.46
CA THR A 51 25.23 7.15 11.60
C THR A 51 24.27 8.31 11.34
N GLY A 52 23.02 8.19 11.76
CA GLY A 52 22.03 9.26 11.76
C GLY A 52 20.97 9.04 12.84
N ASN A 53 20.56 10.09 13.55
CA ASN A 53 19.55 10.01 14.62
C ASN A 53 19.81 8.90 15.67
N ASN A 54 21.07 8.72 16.10
CA ASN A 54 21.50 7.65 17.02
C ASN A 54 21.28 6.21 16.50
N VAL A 55 21.14 6.03 15.19
CA VAL A 55 21.04 4.72 14.52
C VAL A 55 22.24 4.54 13.59
N VAL A 56 22.78 3.31 13.54
CA VAL A 56 23.83 2.91 12.59
C VAL A 56 23.17 2.25 11.38
N TYR A 57 23.58 2.66 10.18
CA TYR A 57 23.13 2.14 8.91
C TYR A 57 24.30 1.44 8.21
N LYS A 58 23.99 0.38 7.46
CA LYS A 58 24.92 -0.30 6.55
C LYS A 58 24.28 -0.42 5.18
N VAL A 59 25.00 -0.04 4.13
CA VAL A 59 24.55 -0.29 2.77
C VAL A 59 24.85 -1.75 2.40
N ILE A 60 23.83 -2.49 2.00
CA ILE A 60 23.95 -3.89 1.58
C ILE A 60 23.28 -4.09 0.23
N ARG A 61 23.77 -5.08 -0.52
CA ARG A 61 23.02 -5.64 -1.65
C ARG A 61 22.05 -6.70 -1.11
N PRO A 62 20.74 -6.54 -1.31
CA PRO A 62 19.79 -7.58 -0.93
C PRO A 62 19.95 -8.81 -1.84
N GLU A 63 19.97 -10.01 -1.24
CA GLU A 63 20.02 -11.28 -1.98
C GLU A 63 18.64 -11.75 -2.47
N GLY A 64 17.58 -11.06 -2.06
CA GLY A 64 16.21 -11.39 -2.43
C GLY A 64 15.21 -10.37 -1.90
N THR A 65 13.94 -10.58 -2.24
CA THR A 65 12.82 -9.76 -1.72
C THR A 65 11.90 -10.64 -0.88
N PHE A 66 11.54 -10.17 0.32
CA PHE A 66 10.54 -10.82 1.14
C PHE A 66 9.14 -10.62 0.53
N VAL A 67 8.38 -11.71 0.37
CA VAL A 67 7.01 -11.69 -0.13
C VAL A 67 6.09 -12.28 0.94
N SER A 68 5.05 -11.52 1.31
CA SER A 68 4.00 -11.96 2.24
C SER A 68 2.69 -12.22 1.51
N PHE A 69 1.96 -13.25 1.95
CA PHE A 69 0.62 -13.55 1.47
C PHE A 69 -0.38 -13.35 2.61
N ASP A 70 -1.26 -12.37 2.45
CA ASP A 70 -2.29 -12.08 3.44
C ASP A 70 -3.44 -13.10 3.34
N LYS A 71 -3.95 -13.54 4.49
CA LYS A 71 -5.11 -14.46 4.55
C LYS A 71 -6.38 -13.81 3.98
N ILE A 72 -6.53 -12.50 4.18
CA ILE A 72 -7.66 -11.70 3.69
C ILE A 72 -7.06 -10.43 3.09
N SER A 73 -7.50 -10.07 1.89
CA SER A 73 -7.09 -8.85 1.20
C SER A 73 -8.31 -8.22 0.52
N TYR A 74 -8.13 -7.06 -0.10
CA TYR A 74 -9.19 -6.37 -0.83
C TYR A 74 -8.74 -6.02 -2.25
N VAL A 75 -9.72 -5.96 -3.14
CA VAL A 75 -9.55 -5.49 -4.51
C VAL A 75 -10.54 -4.34 -4.75
N ARG A 76 -10.18 -3.42 -5.64
CA ARG A 76 -11.02 -2.28 -6.01
C ARG A 76 -11.01 -2.06 -7.51
N THR A 77 -12.08 -1.47 -8.01
CA THR A 77 -12.13 -1.00 -9.39
C THR A 77 -11.17 0.17 -9.61
N LYS A 78 -10.97 0.53 -10.87
CA LYS A 78 -10.14 1.68 -11.23
C LYS A 78 -10.78 2.97 -10.74
N LYS A 79 -9.96 3.96 -10.40
CA LYS A 79 -10.35 5.38 -10.37
C LYS A 79 -10.40 5.95 -11.79
N GLU A 80 -10.92 7.17 -11.94
CA GLU A 80 -11.06 7.84 -13.24
C GLU A 80 -9.72 8.05 -13.94
N ASP A 81 -8.68 8.39 -13.18
CA ASP A 81 -7.32 8.66 -13.63
C ASP A 81 -6.45 7.39 -13.76
N GLU A 82 -7.00 6.22 -13.44
CA GLU A 82 -6.29 4.95 -13.47
C GLU A 82 -6.59 4.16 -14.74
N LYS A 83 -5.53 3.60 -15.34
CA LYS A 83 -5.68 2.69 -16.49
C LYS A 83 -6.42 1.40 -16.13
N ARG A 84 -6.23 0.89 -14.90
CA ARG A 84 -6.83 -0.36 -14.42
C ARG A 84 -6.87 -0.42 -12.89
N GLY A 85 -7.88 -1.10 -12.36
CA GLY A 85 -7.98 -1.52 -10.96
C GLY A 85 -7.68 -3.00 -10.80
N SER A 86 -7.68 -3.50 -9.56
CA SER A 86 -7.50 -4.93 -9.26
C SER A 86 -8.80 -5.73 -9.35
N LEU A 87 -9.94 -5.06 -9.20
CA LEU A 87 -11.28 -5.61 -9.45
C LEU A 87 -11.75 -5.18 -10.84
N SER A 88 -12.30 -6.10 -11.62
CA SER A 88 -12.80 -5.75 -12.96
C SER A 88 -14.13 -4.99 -12.88
N MET A 89 -14.34 -4.03 -13.79
CA MET A 89 -15.62 -3.32 -13.89
C MET A 89 -16.78 -4.27 -14.24
N LYS A 90 -16.50 -5.34 -15.00
CA LYS A 90 -17.49 -6.36 -15.36
C LYS A 90 -17.97 -7.10 -14.11
N GLU A 91 -17.06 -7.59 -13.29
CA GLU A 91 -17.38 -8.31 -12.05
C GLU A 91 -18.17 -7.42 -11.08
N ALA A 92 -17.82 -6.14 -10.98
CA ALA A 92 -18.58 -5.21 -10.15
C ALA A 92 -20.01 -4.97 -10.67
N LYS A 93 -20.19 -4.89 -12.00
CA LYS A 93 -21.52 -4.79 -12.63
C LYS A 93 -22.35 -6.05 -12.44
N GLU A 94 -21.74 -7.23 -12.58
CA GLU A 94 -22.38 -8.53 -12.31
C GLU A 94 -22.79 -8.66 -10.83
N ALA A 95 -22.03 -8.04 -9.93
CA ALA A 95 -22.38 -7.93 -8.51
C ALA A 95 -23.46 -6.88 -8.22
N GLY A 96 -24.01 -6.21 -9.23
CA GLY A 96 -25.13 -5.26 -9.10
C GLY A 96 -24.73 -3.80 -8.84
N PHE A 97 -23.44 -3.45 -8.94
CA PHE A 97 -22.99 -2.07 -8.81
C PHE A 97 -23.10 -1.32 -10.14
N ASN A 98 -23.67 -0.12 -10.11
CA ASN A 98 -23.70 0.79 -11.27
C ASN A 98 -22.49 1.73 -11.22
N ILE A 99 -21.36 1.27 -11.78
CA ILE A 99 -20.07 1.98 -11.82
C ILE A 99 -19.38 1.85 -13.18
#